data_AF-A0A6A6B730-F1
#
_entry.id   AF-A0A6A6B730-F1
#
_cell.length_a   1.000
_cell.length_b   1.000
_cell.length_c   1.000
_cell.angle_alpha   90.00
_cell.angle_beta   90.00
_cell.angle_gamma   90.00
#
_symmetry.space_group_name_H-M   'P 1'
#
loop_
_entity.id
_entity.type
_entity.pdbx_description
1 polymer ?
#
loop_
_entity_poly.entity_id
_entity_poly.type
_entity_poly.pdbx_seq_one_letter_code
_entity_poly.pdbx_strand_id
1 'polypeptide(L)'
;MVRTVVPEADIGMLIQQAMDDDPSLASMLSVHCLPDLDNAIHPLFAYERFTDTTIKEYEALTLALRLASLFLTEEALLQWYAHAAYGKTVERPGQEPCLEDQMGPYSQQDLHAVSAALEDLASFVTFKWNSNEGFSLASTTPIVAENATHPTSRHHPLFRTAAQDTTVLMRLNSQWRAYVSGPCSGHSTASLAARLRFAFVLGTTLAHEATHAFGIMLRGDSLEPLFRASDRAAEWGESWEAWVFGARIFPAGKRLAPTPTLLGNAWITRADSRARGGYVRAVVPMRWVAAWFRKETWAALALAAPPAAAVGGVATVGVVAIDEARGRVVPLAKAEIRIWTSVRRMCRLLEPGERTPLKACPSRMIMYDREEKRKKRGREGEADGREPAGPHHHCCKRRRLQCVDE
;
A
#
# COMPACT_ATOMS: atom_id res chain seq x y z
N MET A 1 7.40 31.05 19.86
CA MET A 1 7.23 29.70 20.44
C MET A 1 8.17 28.75 19.73
N VAL A 2 9.24 28.31 20.40
CA VAL A 2 10.14 27.28 19.89
C VAL A 2 9.40 25.95 20.01
N ARG A 3 9.13 25.27 18.90
CA ARG A 3 8.67 23.87 18.94
C ARG A 3 9.88 23.05 19.38
N THR A 4 9.87 22.60 20.63
CA THR A 4 10.76 21.53 21.08
C THR A 4 10.50 20.32 20.19
N VAL A 5 11.46 20.00 19.34
CA VAL A 5 11.43 18.76 18.56
C VAL A 5 11.72 17.66 19.57
N VAL A 6 10.68 16.94 19.98
CA VAL A 6 10.87 15.70 20.75
C VAL A 6 11.70 14.78 19.86
N PRO A 7 12.83 14.24 20.33
CA PRO A 7 13.61 13.27 19.56
C PRO A 7 12.68 12.16 19.08
N GLU A 8 12.67 11.90 17.79
CA GLU A 8 11.90 10.80 17.21
C GLU A 8 12.38 9.52 17.89
N ALA A 9 11.55 8.95 18.77
CA ALA A 9 11.93 7.76 19.51
C ALA A 9 12.29 6.66 18.52
N ASP A 10 13.48 6.08 18.66
CA ASP A 10 13.89 4.98 17.80
C ASP A 10 12.95 3.80 18.06
N ILE A 11 12.06 3.54 17.11
CA ILE A 11 11.08 2.45 17.20
C ILE A 11 11.80 1.11 17.42
N GLY A 12 12.99 0.93 16.86
CA GLY A 12 13.82 -0.25 17.10
C GLY A 12 14.21 -0.39 18.57
N MET A 13 14.63 0.71 19.21
CA MET A 13 14.92 0.72 20.64
C MET A 13 13.68 0.45 21.48
N LEU A 14 12.53 1.03 21.13
CA LEU A 14 11.27 0.79 21.86
C LEU A 14 10.82 -0.67 21.78
N ILE A 15 10.99 -1.31 20.63
CA ILE A 15 10.68 -2.73 20.45
C ILE A 15 11.66 -3.59 21.25
N GLN A 16 12.96 -3.27 21.20
CA GLN A 16 13.95 -4.00 21.97
C GLN A 16 13.68 -3.89 23.47
N GLN A 17 13.38 -2.69 23.97
CA GLN A 17 12.99 -2.48 25.36
C GLN A 17 11.75 -3.31 25.72
N ALA A 18 10.73 -3.33 24.86
CA ALA A 18 9.54 -4.13 25.10
C ALA A 18 9.85 -5.64 25.15
N MET A 19 10.79 -6.12 24.33
CA MET A 19 11.24 -7.52 24.37
C MET A 19 12.05 -7.83 25.62
N ASP A 20 12.86 -6.89 26.09
CA ASP A 20 13.63 -7.03 27.33
C ASP A 20 12.68 -7.04 28.55
N ASP A 21 11.61 -6.23 28.51
CA ASP A 21 10.56 -6.17 29.54
C ASP A 21 9.65 -7.42 29.52
N ASP A 22 9.36 -7.96 28.33
CA ASP A 22 8.54 -9.18 28.13
C ASP A 22 9.21 -10.13 27.11
N PRO A 23 10.03 -11.10 27.59
CA PRO A 23 10.72 -12.06 26.74
C PRO A 23 9.78 -12.93 25.89
N SER A 24 8.49 -13.04 26.22
CA SER A 24 7.52 -13.77 25.39
C SER A 24 7.34 -13.11 24.02
N LEU A 25 7.58 -11.80 23.91
CA LEU A 25 7.57 -11.07 22.63
C LEU A 25 8.70 -11.50 21.69
N ALA A 26 9.82 -12.03 22.21
CA ALA A 26 10.89 -12.55 21.37
C ALA A 26 10.43 -13.77 20.53
N SER A 27 9.53 -14.59 21.07
CA SER A 27 8.92 -15.69 20.32
C SER A 27 8.07 -15.20 19.14
N MET A 28 7.45 -14.01 19.26
CA MET A 28 6.66 -13.42 18.18
C MET A 28 7.53 -12.96 17.00
N LEU A 29 8.79 -12.62 17.25
CA LEU A 29 9.75 -12.17 16.24
C LEU A 29 10.68 -13.28 15.77
N SER A 30 10.53 -14.48 16.31
CA SER A 30 11.28 -15.66 15.91
C SER A 30 10.62 -16.34 14.70
N VAL A 31 11.45 -16.94 13.85
CA VAL A 31 11.00 -17.73 12.69
C VAL A 31 11.21 -19.20 13.02
N HIS A 32 10.14 -19.99 12.93
CA HIS A 32 10.15 -21.42 13.23
C HIS A 32 9.95 -22.31 12.01
N CYS A 33 9.72 -21.73 10.83
CA CYS A 33 9.55 -22.46 9.58
C CYS A 33 10.44 -21.87 8.47
N LEU A 34 11.01 -22.75 7.65
CA LEU A 34 11.75 -22.36 6.46
C LEU A 34 10.77 -21.95 5.35
N PRO A 35 11.11 -21.00 4.46
CA PRO A 35 10.30 -20.76 3.26
C PRO A 35 10.38 -21.97 2.33
N ASP A 36 9.28 -22.33 1.67
CA ASP A 36 9.23 -23.43 0.68
C ASP A 36 8.55 -23.04 -0.64
N LEU A 37 8.43 -21.74 -0.93
CA LEU A 37 7.95 -21.27 -2.23
C LEU A 37 8.95 -21.62 -3.35
N ASP A 38 8.46 -22.37 -4.33
CA ASP A 38 9.16 -22.75 -5.55
C ASP A 38 8.34 -22.52 -6.82
N ASN A 39 7.25 -21.74 -6.71
CA ASN A 39 6.43 -21.36 -7.85
C ASN A 39 7.25 -20.59 -8.90
N ALA A 40 6.73 -20.61 -10.13
CA ALA A 40 7.26 -19.80 -11.21
C ALA A 40 7.16 -18.31 -10.87
N ILE A 41 8.17 -17.54 -11.28
CA ILE A 41 8.11 -16.08 -11.23
C ILE A 41 7.25 -15.62 -12.40
N HIS A 42 6.24 -14.80 -12.11
CA HIS A 42 5.31 -14.25 -13.08
C HIS A 42 6.05 -13.42 -14.14
N PRO A 43 5.66 -13.47 -15.43
CA PRO A 43 6.36 -12.76 -16.51
C PRO A 43 6.58 -11.27 -16.28
N LEU A 44 5.67 -10.62 -15.54
CA LEU A 44 5.81 -9.22 -15.11
C LEU A 44 7.13 -8.98 -14.37
N PHE A 45 7.59 -9.95 -13.58
CA PHE A 45 8.77 -9.87 -12.75
C PHE A 45 9.98 -10.60 -13.34
N ALA A 46 9.95 -10.94 -14.63
CA ALA A 46 11.07 -11.58 -15.31
C ALA A 46 12.33 -10.70 -15.29
N TYR A 47 13.52 -11.32 -15.28
CA TYR A 47 14.81 -10.62 -15.17
C TYR A 47 14.99 -9.54 -16.24
N GLU A 48 14.54 -9.81 -17.46
CA GLU A 48 14.63 -8.91 -18.62
C GLU A 48 13.86 -7.60 -18.41
N ARG A 49 12.93 -7.56 -17.44
CA ARG A 49 12.19 -6.35 -17.08
C ARG A 49 12.97 -5.44 -16.13
N PHE A 50 14.05 -5.93 -15.51
CA PHE A 50 14.91 -5.17 -14.59
C PHE A 50 16.14 -4.61 -15.31
N THR A 51 15.97 -3.43 -15.92
CA THR A 51 16.94 -2.88 -16.89
C THR A 51 18.33 -2.54 -16.34
N ASP A 52 18.48 -2.38 -15.02
CA ASP A 52 19.73 -1.99 -14.35
C ASP A 52 20.09 -2.90 -13.16
N THR A 53 19.60 -4.15 -13.18
CA THR A 53 19.83 -5.15 -12.13
C THR A 53 20.75 -6.25 -12.62
N THR A 54 21.78 -6.58 -11.85
CA THR A 54 22.68 -7.70 -12.13
C THR A 54 22.00 -9.04 -11.82
N ILE A 55 22.48 -10.14 -12.43
CA ILE A 55 21.96 -11.50 -12.15
C ILE A 55 22.00 -11.80 -10.65
N LYS A 56 23.12 -11.50 -9.97
CA LYS A 56 23.28 -11.73 -8.54
C LYS A 56 22.28 -10.93 -7.70
N GLU A 57 22.04 -9.66 -8.05
CA GLU A 57 21.02 -8.84 -7.39
C GLU A 57 19.63 -9.46 -7.58
N TYR A 58 19.29 -9.85 -8.81
CA TYR A 58 18.01 -10.48 -9.15
C TYR A 58 17.78 -11.81 -8.40
N GLU A 59 18.81 -12.66 -8.32
CA GLU A 59 18.78 -13.90 -7.54
C GLU A 59 18.44 -13.64 -6.06
N ALA A 60 18.98 -12.57 -5.47
CA ALA A 60 18.65 -12.17 -4.11
C ALA A 60 17.21 -11.67 -3.94
N LEU A 61 16.53 -11.26 -5.02
CA LEU A 61 15.12 -10.89 -5.02
C LEU A 61 14.17 -12.08 -5.18
N THR A 62 14.66 -13.24 -5.66
CA THR A 62 13.84 -14.42 -6.04
C THR A 62 12.70 -14.73 -5.07
N LEU A 63 12.96 -14.72 -3.76
CA LEU A 63 11.94 -15.05 -2.77
C LEU A 63 10.80 -14.01 -2.73
N ALA A 64 11.12 -12.73 -2.89
CA ALA A 64 10.14 -11.64 -3.01
C ALA A 64 9.36 -11.72 -4.32
N LEU A 65 10.05 -12.02 -5.42
CA LEU A 65 9.44 -12.15 -6.75
C LEU A 65 8.46 -13.32 -6.81
N ARG A 66 8.80 -14.45 -6.20
CA ARG A 66 7.90 -15.61 -6.06
C ARG A 66 6.64 -15.28 -5.26
N LEU A 67 6.81 -14.58 -4.13
CA LEU A 67 5.69 -14.12 -3.32
C LEU A 67 4.79 -13.15 -4.12
N ALA A 68 5.38 -12.15 -4.77
CA ALA A 68 4.65 -11.20 -5.62
C ALA A 68 3.91 -11.90 -6.76
N SER A 69 4.49 -12.97 -7.32
CA SER A 69 3.85 -13.75 -8.38
C SER A 69 2.57 -14.42 -7.89
N LEU A 70 2.57 -15.01 -6.69
CA LEU A 70 1.37 -15.59 -6.09
C LEU A 70 0.28 -14.54 -5.83
N PHE A 71 0.67 -13.31 -5.47
CA PHE A 71 -0.29 -12.20 -5.34
C PHE A 71 -1.02 -11.86 -6.65
N LEU A 72 -0.42 -12.18 -7.81
CA LEU A 72 -0.99 -11.92 -9.13
C LEU A 72 -1.65 -13.14 -9.77
N THR A 73 -1.28 -14.36 -9.38
CA THR A 73 -1.77 -15.59 -10.04
C THR A 73 -2.84 -16.32 -9.25
N GLU A 74 -2.95 -16.08 -7.94
CA GLU A 74 -3.90 -16.83 -7.12
C GLU A 74 -5.32 -16.32 -7.29
N GLU A 75 -6.23 -17.23 -7.63
CA GLU A 75 -7.60 -16.92 -8.03
C GLU A 75 -8.36 -16.15 -6.94
N ALA A 76 -8.16 -16.52 -5.67
CA ALA A 76 -8.74 -15.84 -4.53
C ALA A 76 -8.37 -14.36 -4.50
N LEU A 77 -7.19 -13.99 -5.03
CA LEU A 77 -6.67 -12.62 -5.09
C LEU A 77 -7.03 -11.90 -6.41
N LEU A 78 -7.25 -12.64 -7.50
CA LEU A 78 -7.69 -12.09 -8.78
C LEU A 78 -9.05 -11.38 -8.71
N GLN A 79 -9.88 -11.69 -7.71
CA GLN A 79 -11.15 -11.02 -7.47
C GLN A 79 -11.00 -9.49 -7.32
N TRP A 80 -9.90 -9.02 -6.71
CA TRP A 80 -9.62 -7.60 -6.60
C TRP A 80 -9.38 -6.97 -7.98
N TYR A 81 -8.57 -7.63 -8.82
CA TYR A 81 -8.24 -7.16 -10.17
C TYR A 81 -9.46 -7.23 -11.11
N ALA A 82 -10.31 -8.25 -10.97
CA ALA A 82 -11.58 -8.33 -11.69
C ALA A 82 -12.51 -7.17 -11.28
N HIS A 83 -12.52 -6.78 -10.01
CA HIS A 83 -13.24 -5.58 -9.59
C HIS A 83 -12.68 -4.30 -10.22
N ALA A 84 -11.35 -4.16 -10.27
CA ALA A 84 -10.72 -3.03 -10.95
C ALA A 84 -11.07 -2.97 -12.45
N ALA A 85 -11.12 -4.12 -13.13
CA ALA A 85 -11.36 -4.22 -14.57
C ALA A 85 -12.82 -4.02 -14.96
N TYR A 86 -13.76 -4.61 -14.21
CA TYR A 86 -15.18 -4.66 -14.57
C TYR A 86 -16.07 -3.77 -13.69
N GLY A 87 -15.50 -3.17 -12.64
CA GLY A 87 -16.20 -2.23 -11.77
C GLY A 87 -16.65 -0.98 -12.53
N LYS A 88 -17.93 -0.63 -12.41
CA LYS A 88 -18.47 0.58 -13.03
C LYS A 88 -18.03 1.79 -12.21
N THR A 89 -17.38 2.76 -12.84
CA THR A 89 -17.10 4.03 -12.17
C THR A 89 -18.39 4.84 -12.02
N VAL A 90 -18.69 5.25 -10.79
CA VAL A 90 -19.85 6.08 -10.44
C VAL A 90 -19.37 7.43 -9.95
N GLU A 91 -19.84 8.50 -10.59
CA GLU A 91 -19.66 9.86 -10.13
C GLU A 91 -20.72 10.22 -9.09
N ARG A 92 -20.30 10.90 -8.02
CA ARG A 92 -21.20 11.39 -6.99
C ARG A 92 -20.95 12.88 -6.79
N PRO A 93 -21.99 13.74 -6.78
CA PRO A 93 -21.80 15.18 -6.62
C PRO A 93 -20.99 15.52 -5.36
N GLY A 94 -19.86 16.20 -5.55
CA GLY A 94 -18.98 16.63 -4.47
C GLY A 94 -18.11 15.54 -3.84
N GLN A 95 -18.02 14.36 -4.44
CA GLN A 95 -17.14 13.26 -4.01
C GLN A 95 -16.24 12.81 -5.16
N GLU A 96 -15.12 12.16 -4.82
CA GLU A 96 -14.26 11.51 -5.81
C GLU A 96 -15.02 10.35 -6.49
N PRO A 97 -14.82 10.11 -7.81
CA PRO A 97 -15.39 8.96 -8.48
C PRO A 97 -14.97 7.66 -7.78
N CYS A 98 -15.88 6.69 -7.71
CA CYS A 98 -15.61 5.39 -7.08
C CYS A 98 -16.06 4.23 -7.96
N LEU A 99 -15.47 3.05 -7.78
CA LEU A 99 -16.01 1.84 -8.38
C LEU A 99 -17.24 1.39 -7.58
N GLU A 100 -18.31 1.05 -8.30
CA GLU A 100 -19.53 0.50 -7.72
C GLU A 100 -19.29 -0.95 -7.26
N ASP A 101 -19.57 -1.22 -5.98
CA ASP A 101 -19.50 -2.58 -5.44
C ASP A 101 -20.39 -3.53 -6.25
N GLN A 102 -19.78 -4.57 -6.82
CA GLN A 102 -20.56 -5.61 -7.48
C GLN A 102 -21.22 -6.54 -6.47
N MET A 103 -22.48 -6.90 -6.78
CA MET A 103 -23.31 -7.80 -5.98
C MET A 103 -23.07 -9.26 -6.42
N GLY A 104 -21.85 -9.77 -6.24
CA GLY A 104 -21.54 -11.17 -6.53
C GLY A 104 -20.05 -11.42 -6.80
N PRO A 105 -19.62 -12.70 -6.78
CA PRO A 105 -18.29 -13.08 -7.24
C PRO A 105 -18.19 -12.94 -8.76
N TYR A 106 -16.98 -12.64 -9.25
CA TYR A 106 -16.69 -12.66 -10.67
C TYR A 106 -16.68 -14.08 -11.23
N SER A 107 -17.04 -14.25 -12.50
CA SER A 107 -17.05 -15.56 -13.15
C SER A 107 -15.62 -16.06 -13.39
N GLN A 108 -15.44 -17.38 -13.58
CA GLN A 108 -14.15 -17.95 -13.95
C GLN A 108 -13.58 -17.35 -15.25
N GLN A 109 -14.46 -17.00 -16.18
CA GLN A 109 -14.06 -16.35 -17.43
C GLN A 109 -13.49 -14.95 -17.18
N ASP A 110 -14.09 -14.18 -16.26
CA ASP A 110 -13.58 -12.85 -15.88
C ASP A 110 -12.20 -12.97 -15.22
N LEU A 111 -12.02 -13.94 -14.32
CA LEU A 111 -10.74 -14.18 -13.64
C LEU A 111 -9.65 -14.61 -14.62
N HIS A 112 -9.97 -15.50 -15.56
CA HIS A 112 -9.04 -15.89 -16.62
C HIS A 112 -8.65 -14.71 -17.52
N ALA A 113 -9.61 -13.85 -17.90
CA ALA A 113 -9.32 -12.67 -18.71
C ALA A 113 -8.41 -11.67 -17.97
N VAL A 114 -8.60 -11.52 -16.66
CA VAL A 114 -7.75 -10.68 -15.80
C VAL A 114 -6.36 -11.30 -15.63
N SER A 115 -6.25 -12.61 -15.43
CA SER A 115 -4.98 -13.32 -15.36
C SER A 115 -4.17 -13.12 -16.66
N ALA A 116 -4.81 -13.30 -17.82
CA ALA A 116 -4.20 -13.06 -19.13
C ALA A 116 -3.77 -11.59 -19.31
N ALA A 117 -4.57 -10.63 -18.82
CA ALA A 117 -4.19 -9.22 -18.84
C ALA A 117 -2.96 -8.94 -17.97
N LEU A 118 -2.87 -9.54 -16.78
CA LEU A 118 -1.71 -9.40 -15.91
C LEU A 118 -0.45 -10.00 -16.56
N GLU A 119 -0.55 -11.13 -17.26
CA GLU A 119 0.56 -11.66 -18.06
C GLU A 119 0.99 -10.70 -19.17
N ASP A 120 0.03 -10.14 -19.92
CA ASP A 120 0.30 -9.16 -20.98
C ASP A 120 0.86 -7.84 -20.45
N LEU A 121 0.55 -7.46 -19.19
CA LEU A 121 1.11 -6.29 -18.51
C LEU A 121 2.63 -6.30 -18.50
N ALA A 122 3.26 -7.49 -18.49
CA ALA A 122 4.70 -7.65 -18.58
C ALA A 122 5.32 -6.99 -19.82
N SER A 123 4.55 -6.83 -20.90
CA SER A 123 5.03 -6.18 -22.13
C SER A 123 5.10 -4.64 -22.00
N PHE A 124 4.46 -4.06 -20.99
CA PHE A 124 4.34 -2.61 -20.80
C PHE A 124 5.11 -2.10 -19.59
N VAL A 125 5.53 -3.00 -18.68
CA VAL A 125 6.18 -2.64 -17.42
C VAL A 125 7.68 -2.91 -17.48
N THR A 126 8.46 -1.96 -16.96
CA THR A 126 9.88 -2.15 -16.66
C THR A 126 10.21 -1.69 -15.25
N PHE A 127 11.29 -2.21 -14.68
CA PHE A 127 11.79 -1.90 -13.35
C PHE A 127 13.14 -1.20 -13.45
N LYS A 128 13.31 -0.16 -12.63
CA LYS A 128 14.59 0.53 -12.42
C LYS A 128 14.80 0.83 -10.95
N TRP A 129 16.05 0.83 -10.51
CA TRP A 129 16.39 1.39 -9.20
C TRP A 129 16.31 2.91 -9.25
N ASN A 130 15.75 3.50 -8.20
CA ASN A 130 15.69 4.94 -8.08
C ASN A 130 17.05 5.49 -7.64
N SER A 131 17.69 6.28 -8.50
CA SER A 131 18.98 6.90 -8.22
C SER A 131 18.90 8.12 -7.28
N ASN A 132 17.70 8.60 -6.96
CA ASN A 132 17.53 9.82 -6.17
C ASN A 132 17.75 9.54 -4.68
N GLU A 133 18.92 9.91 -4.18
CA GLU A 133 19.23 9.97 -2.75
C GLU A 133 18.28 10.96 -2.05
N GLY A 134 17.31 10.46 -1.29
CA GLY A 134 16.25 11.27 -0.68
C GLY A 134 14.84 10.87 -1.09
N PHE A 135 14.71 9.95 -2.05
CA PHE A 135 13.43 9.30 -2.33
C PHE A 135 12.97 8.49 -1.11
N SER A 136 11.91 8.96 -0.45
CA SER A 136 11.41 8.40 0.81
C SER A 136 10.36 7.30 0.61
N LEU A 137 9.81 7.17 -0.60
CA LEU A 137 8.82 6.15 -0.92
C LEU A 137 9.51 4.81 -1.18
N ALA A 138 8.80 3.71 -0.90
CA ALA A 138 9.29 2.38 -1.20
C ALA A 138 9.43 2.15 -2.71
N SER A 139 8.56 2.78 -3.48
CA SER A 139 8.51 2.74 -4.94
C SER A 139 7.58 3.84 -5.51
N THR A 140 7.58 4.01 -6.82
CA THR A 140 6.57 4.76 -7.58
C THR A 140 6.33 4.14 -8.96
N THR A 141 5.13 4.34 -9.50
CA THR A 141 4.71 3.91 -10.85
C THR A 141 4.32 5.11 -11.75
N PRO A 142 5.29 5.89 -12.23
CA PRO A 142 5.04 6.92 -13.24
C PRO A 142 4.76 6.33 -14.63
N ILE A 143 3.88 7.01 -15.37
CA ILE A 143 3.80 6.93 -16.84
C ILE A 143 5.06 7.57 -17.42
N VAL A 144 5.75 6.87 -18.31
CA VAL A 144 6.94 7.41 -19.00
C VAL A 144 6.70 7.41 -20.50
N ALA A 145 6.71 8.60 -21.09
CA ALA A 145 6.77 8.80 -22.54
C ALA A 145 8.21 8.57 -23.02
N GLU A 146 8.79 7.41 -22.72
CA GLU A 146 10.04 6.99 -23.36
C GLU A 146 9.65 6.37 -24.71
N ASN A 147 10.47 6.61 -25.75
CA ASN A 147 10.34 6.00 -27.08
C ASN A 147 10.61 4.49 -26.99
N ALA A 148 9.83 3.77 -26.22
CA ALA A 148 9.89 2.33 -26.19
C ALA A 148 9.54 1.86 -27.61
N THR A 149 10.47 1.13 -28.22
CA THR A 149 10.22 0.32 -29.39
C THR A 149 9.24 -0.78 -28.98
N HIS A 150 7.97 -0.41 -28.84
CA HIS A 150 6.93 -1.32 -28.41
C HIS A 150 6.81 -2.43 -29.47
N PRO A 151 6.72 -3.71 -29.05
CA PRO A 151 6.23 -4.74 -29.95
C PRO A 151 4.79 -4.38 -30.31
N THR A 152 4.58 -3.86 -31.51
CA THR A 152 3.32 -3.35 -32.07
C THR A 152 2.20 -4.39 -32.21
N SER A 153 2.34 -5.58 -31.61
CA SER A 153 1.51 -6.74 -31.95
C SER A 153 0.72 -7.35 -30.80
N ARG A 154 0.92 -6.95 -29.54
CA ARG A 154 0.15 -7.51 -28.41
C ARG A 154 -0.81 -6.49 -27.81
N HIS A 155 -2.09 -6.70 -28.11
CA HIS A 155 -3.20 -5.94 -27.56
C HIS A 155 -4.04 -6.86 -26.67
N HIS A 156 -4.04 -6.61 -25.36
CA HIS A 156 -5.00 -7.28 -24.48
C HIS A 156 -6.36 -6.56 -24.55
N PRO A 157 -7.50 -7.26 -24.71
CA PRO A 157 -8.82 -6.62 -24.85
C PRO A 157 -9.26 -5.74 -23.67
N LEU A 158 -8.72 -5.98 -22.47
CA LEU A 158 -9.01 -5.14 -21.29
C LEU A 158 -8.24 -3.82 -21.29
N PHE A 159 -7.11 -3.72 -22.00
CA PHE A 159 -6.31 -2.51 -21.99
C PHE A 159 -6.80 -1.53 -23.04
N ARG A 160 -6.89 -0.25 -22.67
CA ARG A 160 -7.30 0.80 -23.60
C ARG A 160 -6.24 1.00 -24.66
N THR A 161 -6.68 1.23 -25.90
CA THR A 161 -5.79 1.46 -27.04
C THR A 161 -4.81 2.60 -26.79
N ALA A 162 -5.26 3.71 -26.19
CA ALA A 162 -4.41 4.84 -25.85
C ALA A 162 -3.30 4.51 -24.83
N ALA A 163 -3.50 3.48 -24.00
CA ALA A 163 -2.50 3.03 -23.03
C ALA A 163 -1.44 2.13 -23.67
N GLN A 164 -1.67 1.59 -24.87
CA GLN A 164 -0.79 0.57 -25.46
C GLN A 164 0.51 1.17 -26.03
N ASP A 165 0.52 2.47 -26.31
CA ASP A 165 1.73 3.24 -26.63
C ASP A 165 2.43 3.77 -25.37
N THR A 166 1.96 3.36 -24.17
CA THR A 166 2.52 3.78 -22.90
C THR A 166 3.42 2.70 -22.33
N THR A 167 4.60 3.10 -21.86
CA THR A 167 5.43 2.29 -20.96
C THR A 167 5.22 2.76 -19.53
N VAL A 168 5.02 1.80 -18.64
CA VAL A 168 4.93 2.02 -17.20
C VAL A 168 6.29 1.67 -16.59
N LEU A 169 6.91 2.64 -15.92
CA LEU A 169 8.18 2.42 -15.24
C LEU A 169 7.95 2.29 -13.74
N MET A 170 8.25 1.15 -13.16
CA MET A 170 8.27 0.96 -11.71
C MET A 170 9.65 1.29 -11.16
N ARG A 171 9.73 2.35 -10.34
CA ARG A 171 10.97 2.76 -9.69
C ARG A 171 11.03 2.17 -8.28
N LEU A 172 12.03 1.34 -8.00
CA LEU A 172 12.25 0.74 -6.69
C LEU A 172 13.25 1.56 -5.87
N ASN A 173 13.02 1.73 -4.57
CA ASN A 173 13.95 2.48 -3.71
C ASN A 173 15.37 1.88 -3.71
N SER A 174 16.40 2.72 -3.76
CA SER A 174 17.81 2.30 -3.76
C SER A 174 18.25 1.59 -2.47
N GLN A 175 17.55 1.77 -1.35
CA GLN A 175 17.83 1.03 -0.12
C GLN A 175 17.63 -0.48 -0.29
N TRP A 176 16.68 -0.89 -1.13
CA TRP A 176 16.49 -2.31 -1.45
C TRP A 176 17.70 -2.86 -2.19
N ARG A 177 18.20 -2.11 -3.20
CA ARG A 177 19.43 -2.44 -3.92
C ARG A 177 20.61 -2.52 -2.98
N ALA A 178 20.84 -1.48 -2.16
CA ALA A 178 21.95 -1.44 -1.21
C ALA A 178 21.99 -2.67 -0.29
N TYR A 179 20.82 -3.18 0.12
CA TYR A 179 20.70 -4.38 0.94
C TYR A 179 21.15 -5.66 0.22
N VAL A 180 20.85 -5.80 -1.07
CA VAL A 180 21.19 -6.99 -1.87
C VAL A 180 22.57 -6.92 -2.54
N SER A 181 23.05 -5.73 -2.88
CA SER A 181 24.28 -5.51 -3.66
C SER A 181 25.53 -5.27 -2.81
N GLY A 182 25.38 -4.95 -1.52
CA GLY A 182 26.51 -4.52 -0.68
C GLY A 182 27.69 -5.51 -0.66
N PRO A 183 28.94 -5.06 -0.51
CA PRO A 183 30.13 -5.92 -0.44
C PRO A 183 30.08 -6.90 0.74
N CYS A 184 29.39 -6.53 1.81
CA CYS A 184 29.00 -7.43 2.91
C CYS A 184 27.50 -7.75 2.84
N SER A 185 26.97 -8.04 1.64
CA SER A 185 25.53 -8.07 1.30
C SER A 185 24.69 -8.47 2.51
N GLY A 186 24.05 -7.48 3.12
CA GLY A 186 23.29 -7.67 4.35
C GLY A 186 22.30 -8.80 4.16
N HIS A 187 21.81 -9.00 2.93
CA HIS A 187 20.97 -10.13 2.57
C HIS A 187 21.59 -11.52 2.81
N SER A 188 22.82 -11.80 2.38
CA SER A 188 23.40 -13.16 2.47
C SER A 188 23.83 -13.52 3.90
N THR A 189 24.22 -12.52 4.68
CA THR A 189 24.64 -12.66 6.08
C THR A 189 23.49 -12.43 7.06
N ALA A 190 22.34 -11.93 6.60
CA ALA A 190 21.18 -11.67 7.43
C ALA A 190 20.58 -12.96 7.99
N SER A 191 20.02 -12.84 9.18
CA SER A 191 19.13 -13.87 9.74
C SER A 191 17.96 -14.13 8.79
N LEU A 192 17.44 -15.36 8.85
CA LEU A 192 16.26 -15.75 8.08
C LEU A 192 15.09 -14.77 8.29
N ALA A 193 14.87 -14.31 9.53
CA ALA A 193 13.81 -13.36 9.84
C ALA A 193 13.95 -12.02 9.11
N ALA A 194 15.17 -11.47 9.04
CA ALA A 194 15.42 -10.24 8.30
C ALA A 194 15.22 -10.42 6.79
N ARG A 195 15.66 -11.56 6.24
CA ARG A 195 15.45 -11.92 4.82
C ARG A 195 13.96 -12.07 4.48
N LEU A 196 13.17 -12.71 5.34
CA LEU A 196 11.72 -12.86 5.15
C LEU A 196 10.98 -11.52 5.25
N ARG A 197 11.36 -10.63 6.18
CA ARG A 197 10.74 -9.28 6.26
C ARG A 197 11.06 -8.43 5.04
N PHE A 198 12.32 -8.46 4.59
CA PHE A 198 12.71 -7.83 3.34
C PHE A 198 11.90 -8.38 2.16
N ALA A 199 11.86 -9.71 2.00
CA ALA A 199 11.16 -10.34 0.90
C ALA A 199 9.65 -10.06 0.93
N PHE A 200 9.06 -10.02 2.12
CA PHE A 200 7.64 -9.75 2.30
C PHE A 200 7.31 -8.33 1.87
N VAL A 201 8.01 -7.33 2.42
CA VAL A 201 7.74 -5.93 2.08
C VAL A 201 8.00 -5.68 0.61
N LEU A 202 9.10 -6.19 0.05
CA LEU A 202 9.37 -6.01 -1.37
C LEU A 202 8.31 -6.71 -2.24
N GLY A 203 7.91 -7.94 -1.90
CA GLY A 203 6.86 -8.66 -2.63
C GLY A 203 5.51 -7.94 -2.61
N THR A 204 5.10 -7.45 -1.43
CA THR A 204 3.92 -6.59 -1.26
C THR A 204 4.03 -5.29 -2.05
N THR A 205 5.21 -4.65 -2.03
CA THR A 205 5.49 -3.41 -2.77
C THR A 205 5.36 -3.65 -4.28
N LEU A 206 5.89 -4.75 -4.81
CA LEU A 206 5.79 -5.09 -6.22
C LEU A 206 4.34 -5.33 -6.66
N ALA A 207 3.54 -6.02 -5.84
CA ALA A 207 2.12 -6.22 -6.10
C ALA A 207 1.34 -4.90 -6.00
N HIS A 208 1.64 -4.05 -5.02
CA HIS A 208 1.10 -2.70 -4.89
C HIS A 208 1.33 -1.89 -6.17
N GLU A 209 2.57 -1.79 -6.65
CA GLU A 209 2.87 -1.07 -7.89
C GLU A 209 2.23 -1.71 -9.13
N ALA A 210 2.11 -3.05 -9.16
CA ALA A 210 1.39 -3.75 -10.23
C ALA A 210 -0.08 -3.34 -10.32
N THR A 211 -0.74 -3.01 -9.19
CA THR A 211 -2.12 -2.52 -9.20
C THR A 211 -2.23 -1.16 -9.91
N HIS A 212 -1.28 -0.25 -9.68
CA HIS A 212 -1.21 1.03 -10.35
C HIS A 212 -0.96 0.85 -11.85
N ALA A 213 0.01 0.02 -12.21
CA ALA A 213 0.31 -0.26 -13.61
C ALA A 213 -0.90 -0.87 -14.35
N PHE A 214 -1.59 -1.80 -13.71
CA PHE A 214 -2.82 -2.38 -14.24
C PHE A 214 -3.90 -1.30 -14.45
N GLY A 215 -4.13 -0.43 -13.46
CA GLY A 215 -5.06 0.70 -13.58
C GLY A 215 -4.73 1.66 -14.70
N ILE A 216 -3.45 2.00 -14.85
CA ILE A 216 -2.96 2.84 -15.96
C ILE A 216 -3.30 2.19 -17.30
N MET A 217 -3.06 0.89 -17.47
CA MET A 217 -3.35 0.20 -18.73
C MET A 217 -4.85 0.06 -19.02
N LEU A 218 -5.67 -0.13 -17.99
CA LEU A 218 -7.13 -0.18 -18.11
C LEU A 218 -7.74 1.18 -18.50
N ARG A 219 -7.18 2.28 -17.98
CA ARG A 219 -7.81 3.61 -18.03
C ARG A 219 -7.17 4.56 -19.05
N GLY A 220 -5.90 4.32 -19.39
CA GLY A 220 -5.10 5.18 -20.27
C GLY A 220 -4.61 6.46 -19.59
N ASP A 221 -4.70 6.55 -18.27
CA ASP A 221 -4.20 7.64 -17.46
C ASP A 221 -3.82 7.15 -16.05
N SER A 222 -3.19 8.01 -15.25
CA SER A 222 -2.83 7.70 -13.86
C SER A 222 -3.88 8.19 -12.85
N LEU A 223 -5.10 8.50 -13.29
CA LEU A 223 -6.16 8.98 -12.42
C LEU A 223 -7.00 7.81 -11.94
N GLU A 224 -6.71 7.40 -10.72
CA GLU A 224 -7.42 6.35 -10.03
C GLU A 224 -8.75 6.89 -9.47
N PRO A 225 -9.86 6.15 -9.59
CA PRO A 225 -11.03 6.36 -8.76
C PRO A 225 -10.80 5.71 -7.39
N LEU A 226 -11.61 6.08 -6.40
CA LEU A 226 -11.73 5.31 -5.17
C LEU A 226 -12.12 3.86 -5.52
N PHE A 227 -11.34 2.88 -5.08
CA PHE A 227 -11.64 1.48 -5.36
C PHE A 227 -12.96 1.05 -4.68
N ARG A 228 -13.26 1.61 -3.50
CA ARG A 228 -14.61 1.60 -2.91
C ARG A 228 -14.99 2.96 -2.39
N ALA A 229 -16.30 3.24 -2.31
CA ALA A 229 -16.80 4.48 -1.71
C ALA A 229 -16.37 4.69 -0.23
N SER A 230 -15.96 3.63 0.48
CA SER A 230 -15.45 3.68 1.85
C SER A 230 -13.94 3.89 1.94
N ASP A 231 -13.22 3.84 0.81
CA ASP A 231 -11.77 4.02 0.80
C ASP A 231 -11.40 5.48 1.08
N ARG A 232 -10.17 5.69 1.54
CA ARG A 232 -9.73 7.00 2.05
C ARG A 232 -9.14 7.91 1.00
N ALA A 233 -8.64 7.29 -0.04
CA ALA A 233 -7.88 7.91 -1.10
C ALA A 233 -8.05 7.05 -2.33
N ALA A 234 -8.05 7.69 -3.49
CA ALA A 234 -7.92 7.03 -4.76
C ALA A 234 -6.46 6.57 -4.94
N GLU A 235 -6.12 5.50 -4.22
CA GLU A 235 -4.81 4.86 -4.23
C GLU A 235 -5.06 3.34 -4.23
N TRP A 236 -4.94 2.76 -5.42
CA TRP A 236 -5.31 1.37 -5.70
C TRP A 236 -4.39 0.38 -5.00
N GLY A 237 -3.10 0.69 -4.84
CA GLY A 237 -2.15 -0.17 -4.13
C GLY A 237 -2.49 -0.28 -2.64
N GLU A 238 -2.85 0.82 -1.99
CA GLU A 238 -3.31 0.87 -0.61
C GLU A 238 -4.65 0.13 -0.46
N SER A 239 -5.56 0.26 -1.43
CA SER A 239 -6.83 -0.48 -1.41
C SER A 239 -6.61 -1.99 -1.57
N TRP A 240 -5.68 -2.40 -2.44
CA TRP A 240 -5.27 -3.80 -2.58
C TRP A 240 -4.65 -4.34 -1.29
N GLU A 241 -3.71 -3.64 -0.68
CA GLU A 241 -3.12 -4.04 0.61
C GLU A 241 -4.19 -4.17 1.72
N ALA A 242 -5.12 -3.21 1.79
CA ALA A 242 -6.22 -3.26 2.74
C ALA A 242 -7.16 -4.45 2.48
N TRP A 243 -7.36 -4.81 1.22
CA TRP A 243 -8.18 -5.96 0.86
C TRP A 243 -7.49 -7.29 1.19
N VAL A 244 -6.20 -7.44 0.87
CA VAL A 244 -5.43 -8.68 1.11
C VAL A 244 -5.11 -8.86 2.59
N PHE A 245 -4.59 -7.82 3.26
CA PHE A 245 -4.03 -7.93 4.61
C PHE A 245 -4.92 -7.30 5.70
N GLY A 246 -5.96 -6.55 5.32
CA GLY A 246 -6.75 -5.75 6.26
C GLY A 246 -6.00 -4.52 6.82
N ALA A 247 -4.79 -4.27 6.37
CA ALA A 247 -3.90 -3.22 6.86
C ALA A 247 -2.81 -2.92 5.83
N ARG A 248 -2.26 -1.70 5.89
CA ARG A 248 -1.02 -1.37 5.18
C ARG A 248 0.17 -1.86 6.01
N ILE A 249 1.03 -2.69 5.44
CA ILE A 249 2.19 -3.26 6.15
C ILE A 249 3.49 -2.65 5.65
N PHE A 250 4.31 -2.13 6.55
CA PHE A 250 5.53 -1.41 6.20
C PHE A 250 6.66 -1.64 7.22
N PRO A 251 7.93 -1.39 6.83
CA PRO A 251 9.08 -1.44 7.73
C PRO A 251 8.93 -0.53 8.96
N ALA A 252 9.41 -0.99 10.12
CA ALA A 252 9.57 -0.09 11.26
C ALA A 252 10.75 0.87 11.01
N GLY A 253 10.48 2.18 11.10
CA GLY A 253 11.46 3.24 10.95
C GLY A 253 11.65 3.73 9.51
N LYS A 254 12.70 4.53 9.29
CA LYS A 254 12.99 5.16 7.98
C LYS A 254 13.76 4.27 7.01
N ARG A 255 14.35 3.17 7.52
CA ARG A 255 15.09 2.21 6.71
C ARG A 255 14.15 1.13 6.20
N LEU A 256 14.17 0.93 4.89
CA LEU A 256 13.40 -0.10 4.21
C LEU A 256 14.02 -1.49 4.41
N ALA A 257 15.35 -1.58 4.34
CA ALA A 257 16.09 -2.83 4.57
C ALA A 257 17.52 -2.61 5.15
N PRO A 258 17.99 -3.53 6.03
CA PRO A 258 17.15 -4.41 6.83
C PRO A 258 16.31 -3.55 7.78
N THR A 259 15.06 -3.95 7.98
CA THR A 259 14.23 -3.39 9.05
C THR A 259 14.39 -4.23 10.32
N PRO A 260 14.05 -3.78 11.53
CA PRO A 260 14.01 -4.62 12.74
C PRO A 260 12.68 -5.35 12.94
N THR A 261 11.56 -4.78 12.46
CA THR A 261 10.24 -5.44 12.44
C THR A 261 9.34 -4.82 11.37
N LEU A 262 8.13 -5.35 11.18
CA LEU A 262 7.10 -4.74 10.34
C LEU A 262 5.96 -4.20 11.22
N LEU A 263 5.34 -3.13 10.75
CA LEU A 263 4.19 -2.48 11.38
C LEU A 263 2.99 -2.53 10.44
N GLY A 264 1.83 -2.87 10.99
CA GLY A 264 0.54 -2.75 10.31
C GLY A 264 -0.17 -1.48 10.77
N ASN A 265 -0.55 -0.61 9.83
CA ASN A 265 -1.43 0.52 10.14
C ASN A 265 -2.86 0.05 10.23
N ALA A 266 -3.54 0.36 11.35
CA ALA A 266 -4.98 0.19 11.41
C ALA A 266 -5.64 0.98 10.28
N TRP A 267 -6.66 0.39 9.65
CA TRP A 267 -7.46 1.10 8.66
C TRP A 267 -8.37 2.11 9.37
N ILE A 268 -7.82 3.26 9.78
CA ILE A 268 -8.55 4.46 10.25
C ILE A 268 -8.15 5.71 9.45
N THR A 269 -9.06 6.68 9.26
CA THR A 269 -8.76 7.88 8.46
C THR A 269 -7.64 8.69 9.10
N ARG A 270 -6.90 9.49 8.30
CA ARG A 270 -5.87 10.38 8.86
C ARG A 270 -6.48 11.39 9.84
N ALA A 271 -7.72 11.81 9.60
CA ALA A 271 -8.46 12.67 10.51
C ALA A 271 -8.77 11.94 11.83
N ASP A 272 -9.29 10.71 11.76
CA ASP A 272 -9.59 9.89 12.94
C ASP A 272 -8.34 9.54 13.74
N SER A 273 -7.26 9.19 13.03
CA SER A 273 -5.95 8.94 13.62
C SER A 273 -5.46 10.17 14.38
N ARG A 274 -5.47 11.35 13.77
CA ARG A 274 -5.11 12.60 14.46
C ARG A 274 -6.03 12.89 15.66
N ALA A 275 -7.34 12.68 15.50
CA ALA A 275 -8.30 12.87 16.59
C ALA A 275 -8.06 11.91 17.77
N ARG A 276 -7.48 10.74 17.51
CA ARG A 276 -7.09 9.73 18.50
C ARG A 276 -5.65 9.87 19.00
N GLY A 277 -4.97 10.96 18.64
CA GLY A 277 -3.61 11.26 19.11
C GLY A 277 -2.48 10.67 18.27
N GLY A 278 -2.76 10.06 17.11
CA GLY A 278 -1.73 9.53 16.22
C GLY A 278 -2.14 8.26 15.49
N TYR A 279 -1.19 7.65 14.79
CA TYR A 279 -1.42 6.36 14.13
C TYR A 279 -1.39 5.25 15.16
N VAL A 280 -2.39 4.37 15.12
CA VAL A 280 -2.34 3.10 15.87
C VAL A 280 -1.67 2.07 14.97
N ARG A 281 -0.50 1.60 15.41
CA ARG A 281 0.30 0.60 14.70
C ARG A 281 0.38 -0.68 15.51
N ALA A 282 0.33 -1.80 14.81
CA ALA A 282 0.54 -3.13 15.38
C ALA A 282 1.87 -3.68 14.90
N VAL A 283 2.63 -4.33 15.78
CA VAL A 283 3.77 -5.15 15.36
C VAL A 283 3.25 -6.39 14.62
N VAL A 284 3.78 -6.67 13.44
CA VAL A 284 3.41 -7.85 12.65
C VAL A 284 4.26 -9.04 13.09
N PRO A 285 3.66 -10.15 13.56
CA PRO A 285 4.41 -11.30 14.04
C PRO A 285 5.19 -11.99 12.92
N MET A 286 6.41 -12.44 13.19
CA MET A 286 7.23 -13.17 12.22
C MET A 286 6.61 -14.49 11.78
N ARG A 287 5.85 -15.17 12.66
CA ARG A 287 5.07 -16.35 12.26
C ARG A 287 4.07 -16.05 11.14
N TRP A 288 3.46 -14.86 11.17
CA TRP A 288 2.50 -14.44 10.15
C TRP A 288 3.23 -14.07 8.85
N VAL A 289 4.34 -13.34 8.93
CA VAL A 289 5.19 -13.04 7.77
C VAL A 289 5.70 -14.32 7.12
N ALA A 290 6.20 -15.27 7.92
CA ALA A 290 6.75 -16.54 7.42
C ALA A 290 5.69 -17.42 6.76
N ALA A 291 4.43 -17.38 7.23
CA ALA A 291 3.33 -18.16 6.64
C ALA A 291 3.12 -17.84 5.14
N TRP A 292 3.25 -16.58 4.73
CA TRP A 292 3.15 -16.21 3.31
C TRP A 292 4.20 -16.87 2.40
N PHE A 293 5.28 -17.41 2.97
CA PHE A 293 6.31 -18.15 2.25
C PHE A 293 6.14 -19.68 2.35
N ARG A 294 4.96 -20.14 2.77
CA ARG A 294 4.63 -21.57 2.91
C ARG A 294 3.60 -21.96 1.86
N LYS A 295 3.86 -23.01 1.07
CA LYS A 295 2.89 -23.57 0.11
C LYS A 295 1.55 -23.92 0.76
N GLU A 296 1.58 -24.40 2.00
CA GLU A 296 0.37 -24.73 2.77
C GLU A 296 -0.57 -23.53 2.93
N THR A 297 -0.03 -22.31 3.12
CA THR A 297 -0.86 -21.10 3.23
C THR A 297 -1.60 -20.83 1.92
N TRP A 298 -0.94 -21.02 0.79
CA TRP A 298 -1.55 -20.85 -0.54
C TRP A 298 -2.54 -21.95 -0.89
N ALA A 299 -2.22 -23.21 -0.55
CA ALA A 299 -3.17 -24.32 -0.68
C ALA A 299 -4.44 -24.09 0.17
N ALA A 300 -4.30 -23.56 1.39
CA ALA A 300 -5.44 -23.20 2.22
C ALA A 300 -6.29 -22.06 1.61
N LEU A 301 -5.64 -21.07 0.99
CA LEU A 301 -6.33 -20.00 0.27
C LEU A 301 -7.06 -20.51 -0.98
N ALA A 302 -6.50 -21.48 -1.72
CA ALA A 302 -7.15 -22.07 -2.89
C ALA A 302 -8.36 -22.94 -2.52
N LEU A 303 -8.33 -23.60 -1.36
CA LEU A 303 -9.46 -24.40 -0.85
C LEU A 303 -10.56 -23.54 -0.23
N ALA A 304 -10.22 -22.33 0.22
CA ALA A 304 -11.21 -21.35 0.64
C ALA A 304 -12.05 -20.95 -0.58
N ALA A 305 -13.32 -21.37 -0.62
CA ALA A 305 -14.25 -21.01 -1.69
C ALA A 305 -14.17 -19.50 -2.00
N PRO A 306 -14.34 -19.09 -3.28
CA PRO A 306 -14.22 -17.69 -3.68
C PRO A 306 -15.11 -16.83 -2.77
N PRO A 307 -14.60 -15.70 -2.26
CA PRO A 307 -15.15 -15.07 -1.08
C PRO A 307 -16.43 -14.33 -1.41
N ALA A 308 -17.57 -15.04 -1.44
CA ALA A 308 -18.87 -14.39 -1.24
C ALA A 308 -18.98 -13.87 0.20
N ALA A 309 -18.34 -14.55 1.16
CA ALA A 309 -18.01 -14.06 2.49
C ALA A 309 -17.12 -15.08 3.22
N ALA A 310 -16.01 -14.61 3.81
CA ALA A 310 -15.24 -15.25 4.88
C ALA A 310 -14.47 -16.57 4.61
N VAL A 311 -13.13 -16.46 4.66
CA VAL A 311 -12.26 -17.43 5.38
C VAL A 311 -11.28 -16.64 6.25
N GLY A 312 -11.75 -16.28 7.44
CA GLY A 312 -10.92 -15.63 8.46
C GLY A 312 -10.25 -16.67 9.36
N GLY A 313 -9.00 -17.00 9.06
CA GLY A 313 -8.09 -17.44 10.11
C GLY A 313 -7.78 -16.23 10.99
N VAL A 314 -8.31 -16.19 12.21
CA VAL A 314 -7.92 -15.15 13.17
C VAL A 314 -6.52 -15.50 13.64
N ALA A 315 -5.50 -14.91 13.03
CA ALA A 315 -4.23 -14.78 13.71
C ALA A 315 -4.47 -13.79 14.85
N THR A 316 -4.55 -14.28 16.09
CA THR A 316 -4.44 -13.40 17.26
C THR A 316 -3.03 -12.84 17.23
N VAL A 317 -2.89 -11.63 16.70
CA VAL A 317 -1.66 -10.86 16.78
C VAL A 317 -1.57 -10.36 18.21
N GLY A 318 -0.46 -10.62 18.88
CA GLY A 318 -0.14 -9.89 20.11
C GLY A 318 -0.01 -8.42 19.72
N VAL A 319 -1.04 -7.62 20.00
CA VAL A 319 -1.01 -6.22 19.61
C VAL A 319 -0.24 -5.44 20.64
N VAL A 320 0.98 -5.12 20.26
CA VAL A 320 1.75 -4.08 20.90
C VAL A 320 1.41 -2.78 20.17
N ALA A 321 0.69 -1.87 20.84
CA ALA A 321 0.41 -0.56 20.27
C ALA A 321 1.55 0.40 20.60
N ILE A 322 2.08 1.05 19.57
CA ILE A 322 3.09 2.09 19.74
C ILE A 322 2.38 3.44 19.75
N ASP A 323 2.33 4.08 20.92
CA ASP A 323 1.89 5.47 21.06
C ASP A 323 3.08 6.39 20.77
N GLU A 324 3.26 6.75 19.50
CA GLU A 324 4.36 7.62 19.06
C GLU A 324 4.33 8.99 19.76
N ALA A 325 3.14 9.53 20.04
CA ALA A 325 3.00 10.83 20.68
C ALA A 325 3.53 10.82 22.12
N ARG A 326 3.47 9.66 22.79
CA ARG A 326 3.97 9.49 24.15
C ARG A 326 5.31 8.75 24.24
N GLY A 327 5.84 8.26 23.11
CA GLY A 327 7.06 7.47 23.07
C GLY A 327 6.95 6.19 23.90
N ARG A 328 5.77 5.55 23.94
CA ARG A 328 5.52 4.37 24.78
C ARG A 328 4.97 3.22 23.96
N VAL A 329 5.47 2.04 24.29
CA VAL A 329 4.83 0.77 23.94
C VAL A 329 3.75 0.49 24.97
N VAL A 330 2.50 0.40 24.52
CA VAL A 330 1.38 0.00 25.35
C VAL A 330 1.06 -1.44 25.00
N PRO A 331 1.30 -2.40 25.92
CA PRO A 331 0.75 -3.74 25.78
C PRO A 331 -0.76 -3.56 25.79
N LEU A 332 -1.41 -3.71 24.63
CA LEU A 332 -2.86 -3.75 24.64
C LEU A 332 -3.23 -5.11 25.19
N ALA A 333 -3.67 -5.13 26.46
CA ALA A 333 -4.24 -6.30 27.10
C ALA A 333 -5.39 -6.81 26.22
N LYS A 334 -5.05 -7.73 25.31
CA LYS A 334 -5.96 -8.33 24.32
C LYS A 334 -6.71 -7.32 23.43
N ALA A 335 -6.05 -6.30 22.86
CA ALA A 335 -6.65 -5.68 21.68
C ALA A 335 -6.50 -6.64 20.51
N GLU A 336 -7.62 -7.11 20.00
CA GLU A 336 -7.67 -7.94 18.82
C GLU A 336 -7.59 -7.02 17.59
N ILE A 337 -6.37 -6.60 17.20
CA ILE A 337 -6.18 -6.15 15.81
C ILE A 337 -6.22 -7.42 14.99
N ARG A 338 -7.39 -7.69 14.45
CA ARG A 338 -7.60 -8.75 13.47
C ARG A 338 -6.84 -8.33 12.22
N ILE A 339 -5.60 -8.77 12.09
CA ILE A 339 -4.93 -8.86 10.80
C ILE A 339 -5.63 -10.02 10.10
N TRP A 340 -6.57 -9.67 9.26
CA TRP A 340 -7.40 -10.64 8.56
C TRP A 340 -6.57 -11.29 7.47
N THR A 341 -6.73 -12.58 7.25
CA THR A 341 -6.45 -13.20 5.94
C THR A 341 -7.57 -12.89 4.91
N SER A 342 -8.39 -11.85 5.19
CA SER A 342 -9.55 -11.28 4.43
C SER A 342 -10.83 -12.16 4.39
N VAL A 343 -12.10 -11.72 4.25
CA VAL A 343 -12.84 -10.48 3.89
C VAL A 343 -14.21 -10.43 4.64
N ARG A 344 -14.66 -9.20 5.02
CA ARG A 344 -16.02 -8.74 5.47
C ARG A 344 -16.53 -9.09 6.88
N ARG A 345 -16.31 -8.17 7.85
CA ARG A 345 -17.37 -7.53 8.66
C ARG A 345 -16.85 -6.29 9.42
N MET A 346 -17.08 -5.08 8.91
CA MET A 346 -16.93 -3.87 9.75
C MET A 346 -17.71 -2.65 9.24
N CYS A 347 -19.03 -2.69 9.43
CA CYS A 347 -19.91 -1.50 9.56
C CYS A 347 -21.11 -1.73 10.52
N ARG A 348 -21.05 -2.69 11.46
CA ARG A 348 -22.17 -2.94 12.42
C ARG A 348 -21.76 -3.31 13.85
N LEU A 349 -20.63 -2.81 14.37
CA LEU A 349 -20.27 -3.04 15.79
C LEU A 349 -19.92 -1.76 16.56
N LEU A 350 -20.47 -0.61 16.15
CA LEU A 350 -20.45 0.61 16.96
C LEU A 350 -21.86 1.22 17.07
N GLU A 351 -22.85 0.40 17.39
CA GLU A 351 -24.08 0.88 18.03
C GLU A 351 -24.13 0.39 19.49
N PRO A 352 -24.64 1.22 20.42
CA PRO A 352 -24.41 1.07 21.85
C PRO A 352 -25.38 0.07 22.49
N GLY A 353 -24.90 -1.14 22.77
CA GLY A 353 -25.56 -2.10 23.66
C GLY A 353 -24.80 -2.19 24.99
N GLU A 354 -25.43 -1.70 26.05
CA GLU A 354 -25.10 -1.88 27.48
C GLU A 354 -23.80 -1.27 28.00
N ARG A 355 -23.91 -0.02 28.45
CA ARG A 355 -22.94 0.62 29.35
C ARG A 355 -23.07 0.03 30.76
N THR A 356 -22.03 -0.64 31.24
CA THR A 356 -21.74 -0.66 32.69
C THR A 356 -21.11 0.69 33.07
N PRO A 357 -21.55 1.35 34.16
CA PRO A 357 -21.08 2.69 34.48
C PRO A 357 -19.67 2.64 35.08
N LEU A 358 -18.69 3.14 34.33
CA LEU A 358 -17.42 3.60 34.90
C LEU A 358 -17.67 4.92 35.64
N LYS A 359 -17.31 4.95 36.93
CA LYS A 359 -17.38 6.12 37.81
C LYS A 359 -16.74 7.34 37.15
N ALA A 360 -17.50 8.44 37.13
CA ALA A 360 -17.09 9.72 36.61
C ALA A 360 -15.91 10.32 37.40
N CYS A 361 -14.92 10.84 36.67
CA CYS A 361 -13.97 11.83 37.17
C CYS A 361 -14.31 13.16 36.47
N PRO A 362 -14.56 14.28 37.19
CA PRO A 362 -15.09 15.49 36.59
C PRO A 362 -13.96 16.36 36.05
N SER A 363 -13.95 16.60 34.75
CA SER A 363 -13.22 17.72 34.16
C SER A 363 -14.06 18.29 33.02
N ARG A 364 -14.70 19.42 33.30
CA ARG A 364 -15.38 20.28 32.32
C ARG A 364 -14.40 20.62 31.20
N MET A 365 -14.77 20.35 29.96
CA MET A 365 -14.20 21.03 28.81
C MET A 365 -15.34 21.59 27.96
N ILE A 366 -15.29 22.91 27.82
CA ILE A 366 -16.26 23.75 27.13
C ILE A 366 -16.10 23.53 25.62
N MET A 367 -17.19 23.13 24.95
CA MET A 367 -17.26 23.06 23.49
C MET A 367 -17.45 24.49 22.95
N TYR A 368 -16.53 24.97 22.13
CA TYR A 368 -16.77 26.13 21.27
C TYR A 368 -17.14 25.65 19.87
N ASP A 369 -18.31 26.09 19.44
CA ASP A 369 -18.90 25.94 18.12
C ASP A 369 -18.03 26.61 17.04
N ARG A 370 -17.94 26.01 15.85
CA ARG A 370 -16.97 26.35 14.80
C ARG A 370 -17.65 26.61 13.46
N GLU A 371 -18.58 27.56 13.42
CA GLU A 371 -19.13 28.10 12.16
C GLU A 371 -18.55 29.46 11.72
N GLU A 372 -17.68 30.11 12.51
CA GLU A 372 -17.36 31.52 12.27
C GLU A 372 -15.96 31.81 11.70
N LYS A 373 -15.52 31.08 10.66
CA LYS A 373 -14.26 31.41 9.94
C LYS A 373 -14.33 31.54 8.41
N ARG A 374 -15.54 31.57 7.82
CA ARG A 374 -15.71 31.82 6.37
C ARG A 374 -16.13 33.24 5.98
N LYS A 375 -16.45 34.12 6.94
CA LYS A 375 -16.84 35.53 6.65
C LYS A 375 -15.74 36.59 6.82
N LYS A 376 -14.54 36.23 7.28
CA LYS A 376 -13.49 37.22 7.67
C LYS A 376 -12.28 37.31 6.71
N ARG A 377 -12.41 36.91 5.45
CA ARG A 377 -11.38 37.09 4.40
C ARG A 377 -11.83 37.99 3.23
N GLY A 378 -12.88 38.78 3.42
CA GLY A 378 -13.46 39.64 2.38
C GLY A 378 -13.30 41.15 2.58
N ARG A 379 -12.57 41.61 3.59
CA ARG A 379 -12.31 43.04 3.83
C ARG A 379 -10.98 43.18 4.57
N GLU A 380 -9.97 43.67 3.87
CA GLU A 380 -8.79 44.43 4.34
C GLU A 380 -7.65 44.26 3.33
N GLY A 381 -7.26 45.34 2.65
CA GLY A 381 -6.07 45.39 1.81
C GLY A 381 -6.20 46.19 0.51
N GLU A 382 -6.73 47.41 0.59
CA GLU A 382 -6.57 48.45 -0.43
C GLU A 382 -5.44 49.40 0.05
N ALA A 383 -4.67 49.96 -0.88
CA ALA A 383 -3.52 50.86 -0.74
C ALA A 383 -2.13 50.22 -0.48
N ASP A 384 -1.38 49.99 -1.56
CA ASP A 384 -0.11 50.71 -1.71
C ASP A 384 0.32 50.76 -3.19
N GLY A 385 0.57 51.95 -3.69
CA GLY A 385 0.95 52.23 -5.08
C GLY A 385 2.46 52.19 -5.26
N ARG A 386 2.95 51.36 -6.19
CA ARG A 386 4.22 51.57 -6.91
C ARG A 386 4.10 51.05 -8.33
N GLU A 387 4.55 51.89 -9.27
CA GLU A 387 4.57 51.64 -10.71
C GLU A 387 5.49 50.46 -11.10
N PRO A 388 5.21 49.76 -12.21
CA PRO A 388 5.97 48.59 -12.64
C PRO A 388 7.11 48.94 -13.62
N ALA A 389 8.25 48.30 -13.42
CA ALA A 389 9.31 48.21 -14.41
C ALA A 389 9.18 46.90 -15.21
N GLY A 390 9.05 47.03 -16.55
CA GLY A 390 9.73 46.20 -17.54
C GLY A 390 9.24 44.76 -17.82
N PRO A 391 9.04 44.38 -19.10
CA PRO A 391 8.43 43.10 -19.48
C PRO A 391 9.47 41.98 -19.64
N HIS A 392 9.13 40.77 -19.18
CA HIS A 392 9.75 39.52 -19.65
C HIS A 392 8.70 38.53 -20.17
N HIS A 393 9.15 37.77 -21.16
CA HIS A 393 8.40 37.15 -22.25
C HIS A 393 7.33 36.10 -21.91
N HIS A 394 6.29 36.13 -22.73
CA HIS A 394 5.31 35.08 -23.01
C HIS A 394 5.93 33.82 -23.65
N CYS A 395 5.47 32.64 -23.21
CA CYS A 395 5.16 31.43 -24.02
C CYS A 395 4.49 30.41 -23.05
N CYS A 396 3.38 29.73 -23.25
CA CYS A 396 2.56 29.39 -24.41
C CYS A 396 1.08 29.24 -23.97
N LYS A 397 0.13 29.57 -24.85
CA LYS A 397 -1.33 29.58 -24.61
C LYS A 397 -2.01 28.30 -25.13
N ARG A 398 -3.04 27.87 -24.38
CA ARG A 398 -4.41 27.45 -24.76
C ARG A 398 -4.64 26.51 -25.95
N ARG A 399 -5.46 25.46 -25.72
CA ARG A 399 -6.47 25.00 -26.68
C ARG A 399 -7.87 25.38 -26.23
N ARG A 400 -8.65 25.83 -27.23
CA ARG A 400 -10.04 26.30 -27.17
C ARG A 400 -11.01 25.11 -27.13
N LEU A 401 -12.10 25.29 -26.37
CA LEU A 401 -13.37 24.62 -26.61
C LEU A 401 -14.08 25.32 -27.77
N GLN A 402 -14.61 24.56 -28.72
CA GLN A 402 -15.53 25.02 -29.76
C GLN A 402 -16.90 24.42 -29.44
N CYS A 403 -17.90 25.28 -29.27
CA CYS A 403 -19.30 24.91 -29.40
C CYS A 403 -19.61 24.76 -30.90
N VAL A 404 -20.46 23.80 -31.23
CA VAL A 404 -21.08 23.62 -32.54
C VAL A 404 -22.57 23.77 -32.32
N ASP A 405 -23.19 24.73 -33.01
CA ASP A 405 -24.62 24.75 -33.31
C ASP A 405 -24.74 25.21 -34.76
N GLU A 406 -25.24 24.32 -35.62
CA GLU A 406 -26.24 24.58 -36.68
C GLU A 406 -27.13 23.34 -36.78
#